data_AF-A0A965C7Q4-F1
#
_entry.id   AF-A0A965C7Q4-F1
#
_cell.length_a   1.000
_cell.length_b   1.000
_cell.length_c   1.000
_cell.angle_alpha   90.00
_cell.angle_beta   90.00
_cell.angle_gamma   90.00
#
_symmetry.space_group_name_H-M   'P 1'
#
loop_
_entity.id
_entity.type
_entity.pdbx_description
1 polymer ?
#
loop_
_entity_poly.entity_id
_entity_poly.type
_entity_poly.pdbx_seq_one_letter_code
_entity_poly.pdbx_strand_id
1 'polypeptide(L)'
;MKSTRLLIAVGLSVFLFGCATQDATTHKISQASQQQGANQDWPSFGRDYANKRFSENTQINRDNVKDLTAAWQYKSGVKAAFQATPIVVDGVMYVSLPFNHVVALDGKTGKELWRYKHDRRSDWNMCCGPANRGVAVGYGKVFIGTVDARLIALDAKKGQKLWDINAVDAAVITEGQ
;
A
#
# COMPACT_ATOMS: atom_id res chain seq x y z
N MET A 1 -66.12 -37.93 -40.53
CA MET A 1 -65.25 -39.13 -40.46
C MET A 1 -63.85 -38.68 -40.84
N LYS A 2 -62.78 -38.76 -40.05
CA LYS A 2 -62.45 -39.44 -38.79
C LYS A 2 -61.59 -38.49 -37.96
N SER A 3 -61.72 -38.58 -36.63
CA SER A 3 -60.92 -37.81 -35.67
C SER A 3 -59.56 -38.44 -35.45
N THR A 4 -58.51 -37.63 -35.29
CA THR A 4 -57.27 -38.08 -34.63
C THR A 4 -56.75 -36.94 -33.75
N ARG A 5 -56.64 -37.21 -32.45
CA ARG A 5 -56.08 -36.34 -31.40
C ARG A 5 -54.56 -36.61 -31.25
N LEU A 6 -53.94 -35.85 -30.33
CA LEU A 6 -52.64 -36.04 -29.64
C LEU A 6 -51.41 -35.44 -30.36
N LEU A 7 -50.45 -34.72 -29.73
CA LEU A 7 -50.05 -34.47 -28.33
C LEU A 7 -49.44 -33.06 -28.22
N ILE A 8 -49.70 -32.35 -27.12
CA ILE A 8 -48.96 -31.14 -26.73
C ILE A 8 -47.74 -31.59 -25.91
N ALA A 9 -46.53 -31.31 -26.39
CA ALA A 9 -45.31 -31.43 -25.61
C ALA A 9 -44.99 -30.06 -24.99
N VAL A 10 -45.16 -29.93 -23.67
CA VAL A 10 -44.73 -28.75 -22.91
C VAL A 10 -43.25 -28.94 -22.57
N GLY A 11 -42.37 -28.21 -23.27
CA GLY A 11 -40.94 -28.14 -22.96
C GLY A 11 -40.71 -27.34 -21.68
N LEU A 12 -40.16 -27.98 -20.67
CA LEU A 12 -39.76 -27.38 -19.39
C LEU A 12 -38.40 -26.67 -19.58
N SER A 13 -38.40 -25.38 -19.90
CA SER A 13 -37.18 -24.56 -19.94
C SER A 13 -36.77 -24.17 -18.52
N VAL A 14 -35.72 -24.83 -18.01
CA VAL A 14 -35.06 -24.44 -16.77
C VAL A 14 -34.16 -23.24 -17.06
N PHE A 15 -34.63 -22.03 -16.73
CA PHE A 15 -33.77 -20.84 -16.70
C PHE A 15 -32.94 -20.88 -15.41
N LEU A 16 -31.67 -21.25 -15.53
CA LEU A 16 -30.66 -21.04 -14.49
C LEU A 16 -30.42 -19.54 -14.33
N PHE A 17 -31.11 -18.91 -13.38
CA PHE A 17 -30.76 -17.58 -12.88
C PHE A 17 -29.47 -17.70 -12.08
N GLY A 18 -28.34 -17.45 -12.74
CA GLY A 18 -27.06 -17.24 -12.08
C GLY A 18 -27.12 -15.97 -11.24
N CYS A 19 -27.26 -16.13 -9.93
CA CYS A 19 -27.10 -15.03 -8.98
C CYS A 19 -25.61 -14.69 -8.89
N ALA A 20 -25.14 -13.78 -9.73
CA ALA A 20 -23.80 -13.23 -9.62
C ALA A 20 -23.75 -12.35 -8.35
N THR A 21 -23.23 -12.90 -7.26
CA THR A 21 -22.85 -12.10 -6.09
C THR A 21 -21.70 -11.20 -6.49
N GLN A 22 -22.00 -9.93 -6.79
CA GLN A 22 -20.99 -8.91 -6.97
C GLN A 22 -20.32 -8.66 -5.61
N ASP A 23 -19.07 -9.10 -5.50
CA ASP A 23 -18.17 -8.77 -4.40
C ASP A 23 -18.09 -7.24 -4.22
N ALA A 24 -18.69 -6.74 -3.14
CA ALA A 24 -18.73 -5.33 -2.78
C ALA A 24 -17.34 -4.74 -2.42
N THR A 25 -16.27 -5.53 -2.54
CA THR A 25 -14.88 -5.16 -2.25
C THR A 25 -14.19 -4.43 -3.40
N THR A 26 -14.72 -4.49 -4.63
CA THR A 26 -14.04 -3.95 -5.82
C THR A 26 -14.37 -2.47 -6.10
N HIS A 27 -15.39 -1.89 -5.47
CA HIS A 27 -15.88 -0.54 -5.80
C HIS A 27 -15.29 0.61 -4.97
N LYS A 28 -14.43 0.39 -3.96
CA LYS A 28 -13.94 1.49 -3.10
C LYS A 28 -12.68 2.23 -3.59
N ILE A 29 -11.96 1.73 -4.61
CA ILE A 29 -10.65 2.31 -4.97
C ILE A 29 -10.71 3.25 -6.18
N SER A 30 -11.78 3.22 -6.99
CA SER A 30 -11.97 4.17 -8.10
C SER A 30 -12.24 5.62 -7.67
N GLN A 31 -12.51 5.87 -6.39
CA GLN A 31 -12.79 7.22 -5.88
C GLN A 31 -11.57 7.89 -5.20
N ALA A 32 -10.44 7.20 -5.08
CA ALA A 32 -9.24 7.76 -4.46
C ALA A 32 -8.68 8.97 -5.25
N SER A 33 -9.00 9.09 -6.54
CA SER A 33 -8.60 10.22 -7.40
C SER A 33 -9.68 11.29 -7.61
N GLN A 34 -10.89 11.14 -7.04
CA GLN A 34 -12.01 12.09 -7.24
C GLN A 34 -12.64 12.65 -5.96
N GLN A 35 -12.13 12.31 -4.77
CA GLN A 35 -12.45 13.03 -3.53
C GLN A 35 -11.36 14.08 -3.24
N GLN A 36 -11.32 15.14 -4.04
CA GLN A 36 -10.49 16.33 -3.80
C GLN A 36 -11.09 17.28 -2.74
N GLY A 37 -12.05 16.81 -1.94
CA GLY A 37 -12.58 17.54 -0.78
C GLY A 37 -12.03 16.94 0.52
N ALA A 38 -11.26 17.73 1.26
CA ALA A 38 -10.85 17.48 2.65
C ALA A 38 -10.20 16.12 2.98
N ASN A 39 -9.62 15.40 2.00
CA ASN A 39 -8.84 14.21 2.32
C ASN A 39 -7.48 14.64 2.95
N GLN A 40 -7.31 14.29 4.22
CA GLN A 40 -6.12 14.55 5.04
C GLN A 40 -5.00 13.53 4.80
N ASP A 41 -5.23 12.53 3.94
CA ASP A 41 -4.29 11.46 3.66
C ASP A 41 -3.08 11.94 2.84
N TRP A 42 -2.02 11.13 2.92
CA TRP A 42 -0.84 11.20 2.07
C TRP A 42 -0.64 9.84 1.39
N PRO A 43 -1.46 9.50 0.36
CA PRO A 43 -1.58 8.13 -0.14
C PRO A 43 -0.44 7.70 -1.08
N SER A 44 0.40 8.63 -1.55
CA SER A 44 1.52 8.36 -2.46
C SER A 44 2.78 9.11 -2.04
N PHE A 45 3.94 8.72 -2.58
CA PHE A 45 5.23 9.37 -2.28
C PHE A 45 5.19 10.91 -2.43
N GLY A 46 4.49 11.41 -3.45
CA GLY A 46 4.32 12.83 -3.73
C GLY A 46 2.99 13.43 -3.28
N ARG A 47 2.24 12.75 -2.39
CA ARG A 47 0.82 12.96 -2.02
C ARG A 47 -0.15 12.58 -3.14
N ASP A 48 0.06 13.14 -4.33
CA ASP A 48 -0.76 12.91 -5.53
C ASP A 48 0.10 12.39 -6.70
N TYR A 49 -0.54 12.03 -7.81
CA TYR A 49 0.18 11.58 -9.02
C TYR A 49 0.93 12.71 -9.74
N ALA A 50 0.57 13.98 -9.51
CA ALA A 50 1.33 15.11 -10.00
C ALA A 50 2.64 15.32 -9.22
N ASN A 51 2.82 14.62 -8.09
CA ASN A 51 3.99 14.66 -7.23
C ASN A 51 4.34 16.07 -6.73
N LYS A 52 3.34 16.91 -6.54
CA LYS A 52 3.55 18.31 -6.11
C LYS A 52 3.99 18.44 -4.65
N ARG A 53 3.75 17.41 -3.83
CA ARG A 53 4.03 17.43 -2.37
C ARG A 53 3.39 18.62 -1.65
N PHE A 54 2.24 19.08 -2.14
CA PHE A 54 1.49 20.19 -1.59
C PHE A 54 0.31 19.68 -0.78
N SER A 55 0.03 20.22 0.41
CA SER A 55 -1.17 19.94 1.21
C SER A 55 -2.09 21.16 1.22
N GLU A 56 -3.40 20.94 1.08
CA GLU A 56 -4.41 21.99 1.19
C GLU A 56 -4.82 22.27 2.65
N ASN A 57 -4.32 21.50 3.62
CA ASN A 57 -4.62 21.72 5.04
C ASN A 57 -3.99 23.03 5.53
N THR A 58 -4.82 23.87 6.16
CA THR A 58 -4.45 25.18 6.70
C THR A 58 -4.56 25.30 8.22
N GLN A 59 -4.84 24.19 8.93
CA GLN A 59 -4.95 24.14 10.39
C GLN A 59 -3.67 24.66 11.06
N ILE A 60 -2.51 24.26 10.53
CA ILE A 60 -1.20 24.84 10.89
C ILE A 60 -0.87 25.89 9.83
N ASN A 61 -0.60 27.11 10.27
CA ASN A 61 -0.35 28.25 9.40
C ASN A 61 0.67 29.22 10.02
N ARG A 62 0.93 30.35 9.35
CA ARG A 62 1.97 31.31 9.74
C ARG A 62 1.73 31.94 11.12
N ASP A 63 0.49 31.99 11.57
CA ASP A 63 0.12 32.67 12.81
C ASP A 63 0.31 31.77 14.04
N ASN A 64 0.15 30.45 13.86
CA ASN A 64 0.15 29.46 14.95
C ASN A 64 1.28 28.41 14.90
N VAL A 65 2.11 28.37 13.85
CA VAL A 65 3.23 27.39 13.74
C VAL A 65 4.22 27.48 14.91
N LYS A 66 4.33 28.66 15.53
CA LYS A 66 5.14 28.91 16.73
C LYS A 66 4.69 28.11 17.95
N ASP A 67 3.44 27.65 17.98
CA ASP A 67 2.84 26.90 19.09
C ASP A 67 2.94 25.38 18.88
N LEU A 68 3.60 24.93 17.80
CA LEU A 68 3.72 23.52 17.46
C LEU A 68 4.60 22.77 18.48
N THR A 69 4.08 21.65 18.98
CA THR A 69 4.81 20.76 19.90
C THR A 69 4.77 19.33 19.39
N ALA A 70 5.72 18.50 19.85
CA ALA A 70 5.76 17.10 19.48
C ALA A 70 4.54 16.36 20.05
N ALA A 71 3.70 15.80 19.17
CA ALA A 71 2.53 15.02 19.58
C ALA A 71 2.92 13.62 20.09
N TRP A 72 3.85 12.96 19.40
CA TRP A 72 4.39 11.65 19.77
C TRP A 72 5.74 11.42 19.10
N GLN A 73 6.50 10.45 19.60
CA GLN A 73 7.74 9.98 19.02
C GLN A 73 7.75 8.46 18.96
N TYR A 74 8.23 7.92 17.84
CA TYR A 74 8.42 6.48 17.66
C TYR A 74 9.90 6.12 17.56
N LYS A 75 10.36 5.20 18.42
CA LYS A 75 11.74 4.70 18.43
C LYS A 75 11.81 3.41 17.63
N SER A 76 12.30 3.49 16.39
CA SER A 76 12.31 2.37 15.44
C SER A 76 13.22 1.19 15.84
N GLY A 77 14.23 1.44 16.69
CA GLY A 77 15.27 0.49 17.06
C GLY A 77 16.34 0.26 15.98
N VAL A 78 16.25 0.95 14.83
CA VAL A 78 17.16 0.80 13.69
C VAL A 78 18.11 1.99 13.63
N LYS A 79 19.42 1.74 13.50
CA LYS A 79 20.46 2.77 13.42
C LYS A 79 21.08 2.80 12.03
N ALA A 80 20.65 3.75 11.20
CA ALA A 80 21.21 4.07 9.87
C ALA A 80 20.50 5.32 9.32
N ALA A 81 20.79 5.73 8.08
CA ALA A 81 20.16 6.88 7.43
C ALA A 81 18.69 6.62 7.06
N PHE A 82 17.79 7.49 7.53
CA PHE A 82 16.36 7.48 7.19
C PHE A 82 16.08 8.42 6.02
N GLN A 83 15.44 7.92 4.97
CA GLN A 83 15.08 8.70 3.77
C GLN A 83 13.60 8.55 3.39
N ALA A 84 12.82 7.84 4.20
CA ALA A 84 11.45 7.49 3.87
C ALA A 84 10.53 8.71 3.87
N THR A 85 9.69 8.84 2.84
CA THR A 85 8.44 9.61 2.95
C THR A 85 7.35 8.67 3.49
N PRO A 86 6.77 8.93 4.68
CA PRO A 86 5.65 8.14 5.19
C PRO A 86 4.44 8.17 4.25
N ILE A 87 3.73 7.05 4.14
CA ILE A 87 2.43 6.97 3.46
C ILE A 87 1.35 6.90 4.53
N VAL A 88 0.34 7.76 4.47
CA VAL A 88 -0.76 7.80 5.44
C VAL A 88 -2.07 7.59 4.69
N VAL A 89 -2.80 6.53 5.03
CA VAL A 89 -4.10 6.19 4.45
C VAL A 89 -5.01 5.68 5.56
N ASP A 90 -6.23 6.22 5.64
CA ASP A 90 -7.26 5.80 6.61
C ASP A 90 -6.74 5.78 8.07
N GLY A 91 -5.93 6.77 8.44
CA GLY A 91 -5.37 6.91 9.79
C GLY A 91 -4.20 5.98 10.12
N VAL A 92 -3.73 5.15 9.19
CA VAL A 92 -2.54 4.31 9.35
C VAL A 92 -1.35 4.91 8.61
N MET A 93 -0.22 5.03 9.30
CA MET A 93 1.06 5.50 8.75
C MET A 93 2.00 4.33 8.47
N TYR A 94 2.42 4.16 7.22
CA TYR A 94 3.36 3.14 6.78
C TYR A 94 4.73 3.76 6.51
N VAL A 95 5.78 3.20 7.11
CA VAL A 95 7.14 3.74 7.02
C VAL A 95 8.13 2.61 6.75
N SER A 96 8.90 2.73 5.68
CA SER A 96 10.10 1.93 5.47
C SER A 96 11.22 2.43 6.39
N LEU A 97 11.94 1.51 7.02
CA LEU A 97 13.13 1.79 7.82
C LEU A 97 14.38 1.40 7.03
N PRO A 98 15.58 1.78 7.50
CA PRO A 98 16.81 1.24 6.95
C PRO A 98 16.82 -0.30 7.00
N PHE A 99 17.57 -0.91 6.07
CA PHE A 99 17.57 -2.34 5.82
C PHE A 99 16.20 -2.90 5.36
N ASN A 100 15.36 -2.03 4.79
CA ASN A 100 14.04 -2.36 4.21
C ASN A 100 13.06 -3.03 5.18
N HIS A 101 13.22 -2.83 6.50
CA HIS A 101 12.13 -3.15 7.42
C HIS A 101 10.94 -2.21 7.16
N VAL A 102 9.73 -2.60 7.53
CA VAL A 102 8.54 -1.77 7.38
C VAL A 102 7.76 -1.79 8.68
N VAL A 103 7.22 -0.65 9.08
CA VAL A 103 6.32 -0.53 10.22
C VAL A 103 5.02 0.13 9.78
N ALA A 104 3.91 -0.34 10.33
CA ALA A 104 2.66 0.41 10.33
C ALA A 104 2.42 0.94 11.73
N LEU A 105 2.09 2.22 11.80
CA LEU A 105 1.79 2.94 13.02
C LEU A 105 0.36 3.46 12.96
N ASP A 106 -0.31 3.51 14.09
CA ASP A 106 -1.49 4.34 14.27
C ASP A 106 -1.07 5.81 14.10
N GLY A 107 -1.60 6.51 13.10
CA GLY A 107 -1.16 7.85 12.72
C GLY A 107 -1.44 8.92 13.79
N LYS A 108 -2.39 8.66 14.70
CA LYS A 108 -2.75 9.58 15.79
C LYS A 108 -1.84 9.41 17.00
N THR A 109 -1.49 8.17 17.34
CA THR A 109 -0.82 7.82 18.60
C THR A 109 0.64 7.41 18.43
N GLY A 110 1.07 7.09 17.21
CA GLY A 110 2.40 6.53 16.94
C GLY A 110 2.57 5.09 17.41
N LYS A 111 1.51 4.41 17.89
CA LYS A 111 1.55 3.02 18.32
C LYS A 111 1.86 2.10 17.14
N GLU A 112 2.86 1.23 17.28
CA GLU A 112 3.15 0.18 16.30
C GLU A 112 1.99 -0.80 16.21
N LEU A 113 1.41 -0.92 15.02
CA LEU A 113 0.35 -1.88 14.69
C LEU A 113 0.97 -3.22 14.27
N TRP A 114 1.99 -3.15 13.43
CA TRP A 114 2.78 -4.31 13.02
C TRP A 114 4.15 -3.86 12.51
N ARG A 115 5.06 -4.83 12.44
CA ARG A 115 6.39 -4.67 11.84
C ARG A 115 6.77 -5.86 10.98
N TYR A 116 7.26 -5.56 9.80
CA TYR A 116 7.98 -6.48 8.94
C TYR A 116 9.49 -6.28 9.09
N LYS A 117 10.22 -7.34 9.38
CA LYS A 117 11.68 -7.36 9.34
C LYS A 117 12.13 -8.05 8.07
N HIS A 118 12.81 -7.30 7.21
CA HIS A 118 13.40 -7.81 5.99
C HIS A 118 14.63 -8.65 6.31
N ASP A 119 14.65 -9.87 5.78
CA ASP A 119 15.81 -10.76 5.82
C ASP A 119 16.65 -10.51 4.56
N ARG A 120 17.60 -9.57 4.64
CA ARG A 120 18.43 -9.13 3.51
C ARG A 120 19.43 -10.23 3.14
N ARG A 121 19.63 -10.49 1.85
CA ARG A 121 20.76 -11.36 1.47
C ARG A 121 22.09 -10.70 1.82
N SER A 122 22.98 -11.47 2.41
CA SER A 122 24.26 -11.00 2.94
C SER A 122 25.28 -10.69 1.84
N ASP A 123 25.14 -11.32 0.69
CA ASP A 123 26.01 -11.28 -0.49
C ASP A 123 25.68 -10.13 -1.47
N TRP A 124 24.59 -9.40 -1.25
CA TRP A 124 24.26 -8.22 -2.04
C TRP A 124 24.96 -6.96 -1.53
N ASN A 125 25.81 -6.39 -2.37
CA ASN A 125 26.53 -5.15 -2.11
C ASN A 125 25.59 -3.94 -2.10
N MET A 126 25.88 -2.96 -1.23
CA MET A 126 25.20 -1.68 -1.18
C MET A 126 26.22 -0.57 -1.39
N CYS A 127 26.02 0.29 -2.38
CA CYS A 127 26.91 1.43 -2.65
C CYS A 127 26.88 2.48 -1.54
N CYS A 128 25.67 2.76 -1.07
CA CYS A 128 25.32 4.04 -0.47
C CYS A 128 24.59 3.84 0.87
N GLY A 129 24.75 2.64 1.46
CA GLY A 129 24.12 2.24 2.71
C GLY A 129 22.69 1.72 2.56
N PRO A 130 22.06 1.34 3.68
CA PRO A 130 20.82 0.57 3.71
C PRO A 130 19.56 1.43 3.66
N ALA A 131 19.67 2.68 3.18
CA ALA A 131 18.56 3.63 3.17
C ALA A 131 17.44 3.18 2.20
N ASN A 132 16.20 3.53 2.54
CA ASN A 132 15.04 3.30 1.69
C ASN A 132 14.14 4.54 1.70
N ARG A 133 13.53 4.85 0.54
CA ARG A 133 12.80 6.10 0.30
C ARG A 133 11.31 6.02 0.58
N GLY A 134 10.78 4.84 0.87
CA GLY A 134 9.37 4.68 1.21
C GLY A 134 8.77 3.40 0.67
N VAL A 135 7.47 3.26 0.96
CA VAL A 135 6.62 2.19 0.44
C VAL A 135 5.57 2.78 -0.50
N ALA A 136 4.90 1.91 -1.26
CA ALA A 136 3.63 2.23 -1.88
C ALA A 136 2.51 1.45 -1.20
N VAL A 137 1.30 2.02 -1.11
CA VAL A 137 0.15 1.36 -0.46
C VAL A 137 -1.03 1.36 -1.43
N GLY A 138 -1.70 0.22 -1.57
CA GLY A 138 -2.84 0.09 -2.46
C GLY A 138 -3.34 -1.35 -2.54
N TYR A 139 -4.60 -1.55 -2.94
CA TYR A 139 -5.20 -2.87 -3.10
C TYR A 139 -5.07 -3.78 -1.86
N GLY A 140 -5.13 -3.20 -0.66
CA GLY A 140 -4.94 -3.89 0.61
C GLY A 140 -3.51 -4.34 0.89
N LYS A 141 -2.51 -3.79 0.19
CA LYS A 141 -1.10 -4.21 0.25
C LYS A 141 -0.17 -3.03 0.48
N VAL A 142 0.99 -3.33 1.05
CA VAL A 142 2.15 -2.43 1.14
C VAL A 142 3.27 -3.02 0.29
N PHE A 143 3.81 -2.23 -0.63
CA PHE A 143 4.86 -2.65 -1.55
C PHE A 143 6.18 -1.98 -1.17
N ILE A 144 7.26 -2.74 -1.14
CA ILE A 144 8.62 -2.25 -0.88
C ILE A 144 9.61 -2.83 -1.88
N GLY A 145 10.40 -1.94 -2.50
CA GLY A 145 11.61 -2.30 -3.22
C GLY A 145 12.79 -2.33 -2.26
N THR A 146 13.61 -3.37 -2.31
CA THR A 146 14.67 -3.61 -1.32
C THR A 146 16.07 -3.30 -1.87
N VAL A 147 17.01 -2.99 -0.97
CA VAL A 147 18.41 -2.71 -1.35
C VAL A 147 19.12 -3.95 -1.92
N ASP A 148 18.52 -5.12 -1.72
CA ASP A 148 18.97 -6.40 -2.22
C ASP A 148 18.06 -6.86 -3.38
N ALA A 149 17.66 -5.90 -4.21
CA ALA A 149 17.00 -6.09 -5.51
C ALA A 149 15.78 -7.04 -5.53
N ARG A 150 14.92 -6.94 -4.52
CA ARG A 150 13.63 -7.62 -4.47
C ARG A 150 12.47 -6.62 -4.45
N LEU A 151 11.33 -7.07 -4.96
CA LEU A 151 10.05 -6.43 -4.75
C LEU A 151 9.22 -7.32 -3.84
N ILE A 152 8.68 -6.74 -2.77
CA ILE A 152 7.91 -7.46 -1.76
C ILE A 152 6.54 -6.79 -1.61
N ALA A 153 5.48 -7.60 -1.52
CA ALA A 153 4.19 -7.15 -1.02
C ALA A 153 3.88 -7.73 0.35
N LEU A 154 3.37 -6.87 1.21
CA LEU A 154 2.88 -7.19 2.54
C LEU A 154 1.37 -6.96 2.60
N ASP A 155 0.66 -7.75 3.39
CA ASP A 155 -0.71 -7.45 3.78
C ASP A 155 -0.75 -6.14 4.58
N ALA A 156 -1.55 -5.16 4.16
CA ALA A 156 -1.55 -3.84 4.81
C ALA A 156 -2.05 -3.86 6.26
N LYS A 157 -2.92 -4.82 6.62
CA LYS A 157 -3.47 -4.92 7.97
C LYS A 157 -2.56 -5.71 8.91
N LYS A 158 -1.90 -6.75 8.40
CA LYS A 158 -1.15 -7.71 9.21
C LYS A 158 0.37 -7.59 9.09
N GLY A 159 0.88 -6.91 8.07
CA GLY A 159 2.32 -6.83 7.77
C GLY A 159 2.94 -8.15 7.28
N GLN A 160 2.11 -9.17 7.01
CA GLN A 160 2.56 -10.49 6.57
C GLN A 160 3.01 -10.43 5.10
N LYS A 161 4.13 -11.06 4.78
CA LYS A 161 4.63 -11.16 3.42
C LYS A 161 3.67 -12.01 2.58
N LEU A 162 3.10 -11.40 1.54
CA LEU A 162 2.19 -12.06 0.59
C LEU A 162 2.98 -12.69 -0.55
N TRP A 163 3.98 -11.97 -1.07
CA TRP A 163 4.90 -12.45 -2.08
C TRP A 163 6.22 -11.69 -2.04
N ASP A 164 7.22 -12.28 -2.65
CA ASP A 164 8.61 -11.83 -2.66
C ASP A 164 9.23 -12.27 -3.99
N ILE A 165 9.58 -11.33 -4.85
CA ILE A 165 10.13 -11.61 -6.17
C ILE A 165 11.47 -10.93 -6.34
N ASN A 166 12.35 -11.60 -7.09
CA ASN A 166 13.54 -10.97 -7.62
C ASN A 166 13.12 -9.87 -8.60
N ALA A 167 13.56 -8.63 -8.38
CA ALA A 167 13.38 -7.56 -9.35
C ALA A 167 14.41 -7.64 -10.49
N VAL A 168 15.50 -8.37 -10.26
CA VAL A 168 16.58 -8.63 -11.21
C VAL A 168 17.02 -10.11 -11.11
N ASP A 169 17.44 -10.71 -12.21
CA ASP A 169 17.80 -12.14 -12.26
C ASP A 169 19.08 -12.46 -11.47
N ALA A 170 20.04 -11.54 -11.44
CA ALA A 170 21.30 -11.66 -10.70
C ALA A 170 21.76 -10.30 -10.16
N ALA A 171 22.64 -10.32 -9.16
CA ALA A 171 23.31 -9.11 -8.69
C ALA A 171 24.03 -8.41 -9.86
N VAL A 172 23.61 -7.19 -10.19
CA VAL A 172 24.32 -6.37 -11.17
C VAL A 172 25.63 -5.91 -10.52
N ILE A 173 26.75 -6.49 -10.97
CA ILE A 173 28.10 -6.19 -10.46
C ILE A 173 28.71 -4.93 -11.08
N THR A 174 28.00 -4.26 -11.99
CA THR A 174 28.42 -2.99 -12.57
C THR A 174 27.69 -1.84 -11.90
N GLU A 175 28.20 -1.37 -10.77
CA GLU A 175 28.22 0.07 -10.53
C GLU A 175 29.51 0.62 -11.14
N GLY A 176 29.53 0.74 -12.47
CA GLY A 176 30.55 1.50 -13.20
C GLY A 176 29.91 2.82 -13.66
N GLN A 177 30.54 3.99 -13.57
CA GLN A 177 31.86 4.31 -14.11
C GLN A 177 32.06 3.78 -15.53
#